data_AF-K9DDF2-F1
#
_entry.id   AF-K9DDF2-F1
#
_cell.length_a   1.000
_cell.length_b   1.000
_cell.length_c   1.000
_cell.angle_alpha   90.00
_cell.angle_beta   90.00
_cell.angle_gamma   90.00
#
_symmetry.space_group_name_H-M   'P 1'
#
loop_
_entity.id
_entity.type
_entity.pdbx_description
1 polymer ?
#
loop_
_entity_poly.entity_id
_entity_poly.type
_entity_poly.pdbx_seq_one_letter_code
_entity_poly.pdbx_strand_id
1 'polypeptide(L)'
;MSTPYEGASMFISPLELSDWRHVCAVIVSGHKLNKCGHTLLHVGESWSWYVHIAGPYNLPKFIPESNYMRYLKENNKREIRRWDIKLPNPKGARDKLHELIDKPWFWGGIVNNCTSFVEDVVRAGGSNAYQMFNCPIAEPFA
;
A
#
# COMPACT_ATOMS: atom_id res chain seq x y z
N MET A 1 17.61 13.73 -15.63
CA MET A 1 17.39 13.16 -14.28
C MET A 1 16.59 11.89 -14.46
N SER A 2 16.99 10.78 -13.84
CA SER A 2 16.24 9.52 -13.90
C SER A 2 14.94 9.65 -13.10
N THR A 3 13.87 9.00 -13.57
CA THR A 3 12.62 8.87 -12.82
C THR A 3 12.89 8.10 -11.51
N PRO A 4 12.45 8.60 -10.34
CA PRO A 4 12.56 7.88 -9.08
C PRO A 4 11.91 6.49 -9.14
N TYR A 5 12.48 5.52 -8.43
CA TYR A 5 11.92 4.17 -8.33
C TYR A 5 10.61 4.16 -7.55
N GLU A 6 9.52 3.75 -8.20
CA GLU A 6 8.16 3.65 -7.64
C GLU A 6 7.66 2.18 -7.59
N GLY A 7 8.54 1.20 -7.80
CA GLY A 7 8.12 -0.20 -7.96
C GLY A 7 7.69 -0.57 -9.39
N ALA A 8 7.30 -1.82 -9.57
CA ALA A 8 6.86 -2.37 -10.85
C ALA A 8 5.34 -2.63 -10.85
N SER A 9 4.68 -2.41 -11.99
CA SER A 9 3.33 -2.94 -12.18
C SER A 9 3.44 -4.42 -12.52
N MET A 10 2.62 -5.25 -11.88
CA MET A 10 2.67 -6.70 -12.02
C MET A 10 1.42 -7.17 -12.77
N PHE A 11 1.60 -8.10 -13.72
CA PHE A 11 0.50 -8.82 -14.36
C PHE A 11 0.01 -10.00 -13.51
N ILE A 12 0.88 -10.53 -12.64
CA ILE A 12 0.59 -11.61 -11.71
C ILE A 12 1.18 -11.20 -10.36
N SER A 13 0.36 -11.25 -9.30
CA SER A 13 0.83 -10.97 -7.95
C SER A 13 1.89 -12.00 -7.52
N PRO A 14 3.04 -11.56 -6.98
CA PRO A 14 4.06 -12.47 -6.44
C PRO A 14 3.70 -13.01 -5.05
N LEU A 15 2.55 -12.62 -4.48
CA LEU A 15 2.13 -12.95 -3.12
C LEU A 15 1.28 -14.20 -3.09
N GLU A 16 1.71 -15.18 -2.29
CA GLU A 16 0.97 -16.41 -2.01
C GLU A 16 0.05 -16.24 -0.80
N LEU A 17 -0.95 -17.11 -0.65
CA LEU A 17 -1.92 -17.01 0.45
C LEU A 17 -1.26 -17.03 1.83
N SER A 18 -0.15 -17.75 1.99
CA SER A 18 0.60 -17.81 3.25
C SER A 18 1.19 -16.48 3.68
N ASP A 19 1.51 -15.58 2.73
CA ASP A 19 2.17 -14.30 3.01
C ASP A 19 1.22 -13.33 3.72
N TRP A 20 -0.09 -13.50 3.52
CA TRP A 20 -1.15 -12.68 4.12
C TRP A 20 -1.37 -12.94 5.61
N ARG A 21 -0.55 -13.78 6.24
CA ARG A 21 -0.51 -13.94 7.70
C ARG A 21 0.13 -12.74 8.40
N HIS A 22 1.00 -12.02 7.70
CA HIS A 22 1.62 -10.79 8.18
C HIS A 22 1.29 -9.67 7.21
N VAL A 23 0.52 -8.69 7.67
CA VAL A 23 0.10 -7.55 6.87
C VAL A 23 0.22 -6.29 7.71
N CYS A 24 0.81 -5.25 7.14
CA CYS A 24 0.88 -3.94 7.78
C CYS A 24 0.41 -2.83 6.84
N ALA A 25 -0.22 -1.80 7.39
CA ALA A 25 -0.26 -0.50 6.75
C ALA A 25 1.01 0.28 7.12
N VAL A 26 1.77 0.67 6.11
CA VAL A 26 3.03 1.40 6.28
C VAL A 26 2.85 2.82 5.78
N ILE A 27 3.02 3.78 6.68
CA ILE A 27 2.87 5.19 6.39
C ILE A 27 4.24 5.79 6.14
N VAL A 28 4.44 6.35 4.95
CA VAL A 28 5.65 7.10 4.59
C VAL A 28 5.32 8.57 4.39
N SER A 29 6.35 9.43 4.43
CA SER A 29 6.15 10.87 4.16
C SER A 29 5.62 11.11 2.74
N GLY A 30 4.78 12.14 2.60
CA GLY A 30 4.18 12.52 1.32
C GLY A 30 5.19 13.18 0.39
N HIS A 31 4.76 13.56 -0.81
CA HIS A 31 5.61 14.19 -1.81
C HIS A 31 5.32 15.69 -1.90
N LYS A 32 6.38 16.52 -1.80
CA LYS A 32 6.31 17.99 -1.90
C LYS A 32 5.20 18.61 -1.02
N LEU A 33 4.11 19.07 -1.63
CA LEU A 33 3.00 19.76 -0.96
C LEU A 33 2.03 18.81 -0.25
N ASN A 34 2.06 17.50 -0.54
CA ASN A 34 1.25 16.54 0.19
C ASN A 34 1.86 16.26 1.56
N LYS A 35 1.37 16.95 2.58
CA LYS A 35 1.79 16.77 3.98
C LYS A 35 1.13 15.58 4.66
N CYS A 36 0.13 14.96 4.02
CA CYS A 36 -0.66 13.92 4.64
C CYS A 36 0.02 12.56 4.69
N GLY A 37 1.07 12.36 3.89
CA GLY A 37 1.78 11.09 3.83
C GLY A 37 1.39 10.28 2.60
N HIS A 38 1.79 9.03 2.62
CA HIS A 38 1.46 8.03 1.61
C HIS A 38 1.39 6.66 2.27
N THR A 39 0.33 5.91 1.98
CA THR A 39 0.08 4.60 2.58
C THR A 39 0.52 3.50 1.63
N LEU A 40 1.29 2.54 2.14
CA LEU A 40 1.70 1.31 1.47
C LEU A 40 1.07 0.13 2.23
N LEU A 41 0.68 -0.91 1.50
CA LEU A 41 0.33 -2.21 2.07
C LEU A 41 1.59 -3.09 2.07
N HIS A 42 2.08 -3.47 3.24
CA HIS A 42 3.15 -4.45 3.38
C HIS A 42 2.54 -5.84 3.61
N VAL A 43 3.03 -6.85 2.89
CA VAL A 43 2.56 -8.25 3.00
C VAL A 43 3.77 -9.19 3.06
N GLY A 44 3.74 -10.13 4.00
CA GLY A 44 4.77 -11.15 4.23
C GLY A 44 5.81 -10.76 5.28
N GLU A 45 6.59 -11.74 5.75
CA GLU A 45 7.67 -11.55 6.73
C GLU A 45 9.06 -11.54 6.07
N SER A 46 9.59 -12.74 5.74
CA SER A 46 10.94 -12.89 5.18
C SER A 46 11.05 -12.60 3.67
N TRP A 47 9.98 -12.87 2.92
CA TRP A 47 9.85 -12.54 1.50
C TRP A 47 8.64 -11.64 1.35
N SER A 48 8.85 -10.34 1.56
CA SER A 48 7.76 -9.38 1.66
C SER A 48 7.76 -8.34 0.56
N TRP A 49 6.59 -7.78 0.35
CA TRP A 49 6.31 -6.80 -0.69
C TRP A 49 5.54 -5.63 -0.12
N TYR A 50 5.82 -4.44 -0.65
CA TYR A 50 5.01 -3.26 -0.47
C TYR A 50 4.19 -3.02 -1.73
N VAL A 51 2.91 -2.74 -1.56
CA VAL A 51 1.97 -2.46 -2.65
C VAL A 51 1.35 -1.10 -2.45
N HIS A 52 1.33 -0.28 -3.50
CA HIS A 52 0.70 1.04 -3.43
C HIS A 52 0.28 1.59 -4.78
N ILE A 53 -0.50 2.68 -4.73
CA ILE A 53 -0.83 3.47 -5.91
C ILE A 53 0.15 4.63 -6.04
N ALA A 54 0.74 4.80 -7.22
CA ALA A 54 1.77 5.81 -7.49
C ALA A 54 1.30 6.89 -8.50
N GLY A 55 0.01 7.24 -8.52
CA GLY A 55 -0.50 8.29 -9.41
C GLY A 55 -2.01 8.24 -9.64
N PRO A 56 -2.53 9.19 -10.44
CA PRO A 56 -3.97 9.43 -10.54
C PRO A 56 -4.78 8.39 -11.30
N TYR A 57 -4.14 7.62 -12.19
CA TYR A 57 -4.79 6.55 -12.97
C TYR A 57 -3.74 5.50 -13.32
N ASN A 58 -3.27 4.79 -12.30
CA ASN A 58 -2.17 3.84 -12.41
C ASN A 58 -2.57 2.47 -11.89
N LEU A 59 -1.98 1.43 -12.49
CA LEU A 59 -1.98 0.11 -11.88
C LEU A 59 -1.19 0.15 -10.56
N PRO A 60 -1.56 -0.65 -9.56
CA PRO A 60 -0.77 -0.81 -8.35
C PRO A 60 0.69 -1.14 -8.65
N LYS A 61 1.58 -0.62 -7.82
CA LYS A 61 3.01 -0.84 -7.89
C LYS A 61 3.45 -1.74 -6.75
N PHE A 62 4.31 -2.69 -7.10
CA PHE A 62 4.91 -3.67 -6.19
C PHE A 62 6.39 -3.33 -6.01
N ILE A 63 6.81 -3.27 -4.75
CA ILE A 63 8.18 -3.05 -4.33
C ILE A 63 8.58 -4.26 -3.49
N PRO A 64 9.56 -5.08 -3.92
CA PRO A 64 10.10 -6.11 -3.05
C PRO A 64 10.84 -5.45 -1.88
N GLU A 65 10.84 -6.08 -0.71
CA GLU A 65 11.51 -5.57 0.51
C GLU A 65 12.96 -5.12 0.23
N SER A 66 13.69 -5.87 -0.60
CA SER A 66 15.08 -5.54 -1.00
C SER A 66 15.24 -4.19 -1.69
N ASN A 67 14.17 -3.63 -2.27
CA ASN A 67 14.16 -2.32 -2.93
C ASN A 67 13.41 -1.25 -2.13
N TYR A 68 12.89 -1.55 -0.94
CA TYR A 68 12.11 -0.58 -0.16
C TYR A 68 12.95 0.63 0.26
N MET A 69 14.19 0.41 0.71
CA MET A 69 15.10 1.52 1.03
C MET A 69 15.48 2.37 -0.18
N ARG A 70 15.56 1.76 -1.38
CA ARG A 70 15.77 2.49 -2.64
C ARG A 70 14.57 3.39 -2.96
N TYR A 71 13.36 2.86 -2.82
CA TYR A 71 12.11 3.61 -2.98
C TYR A 71 12.11 4.85 -2.06
N LEU A 72 12.40 4.66 -0.77
CA LEU A 72 12.45 5.78 0.18
C LEU A 72 13.49 6.83 -0.22
N LYS A 73 14.71 6.39 -0.53
CA LYS A 73 15.82 7.29 -0.88
C LYS A 73 15.56 8.09 -2.16
N GLU A 74 15.18 7.44 -3.24
CA GLU A 74 14.99 8.09 -4.54
C GLU A 74 13.79 9.04 -4.56
N ASN A 75 12.78 8.78 -3.72
CA ASN A 75 11.59 9.64 -3.60
C ASN A 75 11.69 10.68 -2.48
N ASN A 76 12.82 10.75 -1.78
CA ASN A 76 13.04 11.59 -0.61
C ASN A 76 11.93 11.39 0.46
N LYS A 77 11.62 10.12 0.73
CA LYS A 77 10.62 9.68 1.71
C LYS A 77 11.28 9.07 2.93
N ARG A 78 10.55 9.08 4.04
CA ARG A 78 10.89 8.32 5.24
C ARG A 78 9.66 7.55 5.74
N GLU A 79 9.88 6.37 6.30
CA GLU A 79 8.83 5.68 7.05
C GLU A 79 8.51 6.48 8.30
N ILE A 80 7.21 6.67 8.55
CA ILE A 80 6.67 7.41 9.68
C ILE A 80 6.16 6.41 10.71
N ARG A 81 5.34 5.44 10.28
CA ARG A 81 4.72 4.42 11.14
C ARG A 81 4.42 3.15 10.36
N ARG A 82 4.28 2.06 11.11
CA ARG A 82 3.79 0.76 10.66
C ARG A 82 2.70 0.29 11.61
N TRP A 83 1.60 -0.19 11.06
CA TRP A 83 0.46 -0.71 11.81
C TRP A 83 0.21 -2.15 11.42
N ASP A 84 0.37 -3.09 12.35
CA ASP A 84 0.06 -4.49 12.12
C ASP A 84 -1.45 -4.68 12.02
N ILE A 85 -1.90 -5.37 10.97
CA ILE A 85 -3.31 -5.58 10.67
C ILE A 85 -3.63 -7.05 10.77
N LYS A 86 -4.61 -7.38 11.62
CA LYS A 86 -5.17 -8.72 11.69
C LYS A 86 -6.18 -8.90 10.57
N LEU A 87 -6.01 -9.97 9.80
CA LEU A 87 -6.94 -10.36 8.74
C LEU A 87 -7.63 -11.68 9.12
N PRO A 88 -8.86 -11.66 9.64
CA PRO A 88 -9.65 -12.87 9.87
C PRO A 88 -9.91 -13.68 8.59
N ASN A 89 -9.90 -13.04 7.42
CA ASN A 89 -10.07 -13.65 6.11
C ASN A 89 -8.90 -13.29 5.16
N PRO A 90 -7.69 -13.86 5.33
CA PRO A 90 -6.54 -13.54 4.49
C PRO A 90 -6.79 -13.75 2.99
N LYS A 91 -7.60 -14.77 2.65
CA LYS A 91 -7.98 -15.06 1.26
C LYS A 91 -8.76 -13.90 0.64
N GLY A 92 -9.69 -13.29 1.37
CA GLY A 92 -10.47 -12.15 0.90
C GLY A 92 -9.59 -10.94 0.56
N ALA A 93 -8.58 -10.66 1.38
CA ALA A 93 -7.63 -9.59 1.10
C ALA A 93 -6.78 -9.88 -0.15
N ARG A 94 -6.27 -11.11 -0.29
CA ARG A 94 -5.53 -11.54 -1.49
C ARG A 94 -6.34 -11.41 -2.76
N ASP A 95 -7.56 -11.95 -2.75
CA ASP A 95 -8.43 -11.96 -3.92
C ASP A 95 -8.84 -10.52 -4.29
N LYS A 96 -9.06 -9.64 -3.30
CA LYS A 96 -9.29 -8.21 -3.53
C LYS A 96 -8.05 -7.53 -4.14
N LEU A 97 -6.85 -7.80 -3.64
CA LEU A 97 -5.64 -7.24 -4.27
C LEU A 97 -5.51 -7.72 -5.73
N HIS A 98 -5.79 -9.00 -6.00
CA HIS A 98 -5.79 -9.53 -7.37
C HIS A 98 -6.81 -8.82 -8.27
N GLU A 99 -8.01 -8.54 -7.77
CA GLU A 99 -8.99 -7.74 -8.51
C GLU A 99 -8.47 -6.33 -8.85
N LEU A 100 -7.73 -5.71 -7.92
CA LEU A 100 -7.24 -4.33 -8.06
C LEU A 100 -5.97 -4.20 -8.91
N ILE A 101 -5.21 -5.29 -9.14
CA ILE A 101 -4.06 -5.25 -10.07
C ILE A 101 -4.50 -5.32 -11.53
N ASP A 102 -5.70 -5.83 -11.81
CA ASP A 102 -6.20 -6.01 -13.17
C ASP A 102 -6.79 -4.72 -13.78
N LYS A 103 -7.03 -3.69 -12.96
CA LYS A 103 -7.67 -2.44 -13.38
C LYS A 103 -6.92 -1.23 -12.83
N PRO A 104 -6.74 -0.15 -13.64
CA PRO A 104 -6.16 1.08 -13.12
C PRO A 104 -6.97 1.63 -11.95
N TRP A 105 -6.28 2.02 -10.89
CA TRP A 105 -6.90 2.68 -9.75
C TRP A 105 -7.15 4.16 -10.09
N PHE A 106 -8.41 4.55 -10.19
CA PHE A 106 -8.79 5.94 -10.44
C PHE A 106 -8.73 6.77 -9.15
N TRP A 107 -7.83 7.74 -9.12
CA TRP A 107 -7.61 8.61 -7.99
C TRP A 107 -8.66 9.73 -7.94
N GLY A 108 -9.60 9.61 -7.01
CA GLY A 108 -10.72 10.53 -6.81
C GLY A 108 -10.43 11.63 -5.77
N GLY A 109 -9.16 11.93 -5.50
CA GLY A 109 -8.78 12.85 -4.42
C GLY A 109 -8.92 12.22 -3.04
N ILE A 110 -9.88 12.67 -2.22
CA ILE A 110 -10.03 12.20 -0.83
C ILE A 110 -10.67 10.80 -0.77
N VAL A 111 -11.52 10.43 -1.73
CA VAL A 111 -12.36 9.22 -1.62
C VAL A 111 -11.70 7.97 -2.20
N ASN A 112 -10.93 8.11 -3.28
CA ASN A 112 -10.18 7.03 -3.91
C ASN A 112 -8.70 7.40 -3.94
N ASN A 113 -7.92 6.93 -2.96
CA ASN A 113 -6.51 7.28 -2.78
C ASN A 113 -5.64 6.13 -2.26
N CYS A 114 -4.40 6.43 -1.91
CA CYS A 114 -3.46 5.44 -1.39
C CYS A 114 -3.96 4.77 -0.11
N THR A 115 -4.65 5.51 0.77
CA THR A 115 -5.26 4.98 1.99
C THR A 115 -6.46 4.11 1.64
N SER A 116 -7.43 4.62 0.87
CA SER A 116 -8.62 3.82 0.58
C SER A 116 -8.32 2.57 -0.25
N PHE A 117 -7.25 2.57 -1.06
CA PHE A 117 -6.72 1.35 -1.68
C PHE A 117 -6.31 0.30 -0.64
N VAL A 118 -5.55 0.69 0.38
CA VAL A 118 -5.13 -0.23 1.46
C VAL A 118 -6.35 -0.66 2.29
N GLU A 119 -7.27 0.26 2.58
CA GLU A 119 -8.52 -0.05 3.28
C GLU A 119 -9.37 -1.09 2.55
N ASP A 120 -9.57 -0.95 1.24
CA ASP A 120 -10.37 -1.89 0.45
C ASP A 120 -9.81 -3.31 0.52
N VAL A 121 -8.48 -3.43 0.43
CA VAL A 121 -7.79 -4.72 0.53
C VAL A 121 -7.98 -5.32 1.93
N VAL A 122 -7.70 -4.56 3.00
CA VAL A 122 -7.75 -5.12 4.36
C VAL A 122 -9.18 -5.34 4.88
N ARG A 123 -10.16 -4.54 4.41
CA ARG A 123 -11.59 -4.75 4.69
C ARG A 123 -12.11 -6.02 4.03
N ALA A 124 -11.70 -6.31 2.79
CA ALA A 124 -11.98 -7.61 2.18
C ALA A 124 -11.36 -8.76 2.97
N GLY A 125 -10.25 -8.47 3.67
CA GLY A 125 -9.63 -9.36 4.65
C GLY A 125 -10.35 -9.51 5.99
N GLY A 126 -11.47 -8.81 6.20
CA GLY A 126 -12.23 -8.81 7.45
C GLY A 126 -11.70 -7.88 8.53
N SER A 127 -10.72 -7.00 8.22
CA SER A 127 -10.29 -5.96 9.14
C SER A 127 -11.27 -4.79 9.14
N ASN A 128 -11.48 -4.18 10.30
CA ASN A 128 -12.20 -2.92 10.41
C ASN A 128 -11.28 -1.70 10.32
N ALA A 129 -9.98 -1.89 10.09
CA ALA A 129 -9.00 -0.83 10.12
C ALA A 129 -9.19 0.20 9.00
N TYR A 130 -9.14 1.48 9.35
CA TYR A 130 -9.32 2.59 8.41
C TYR A 130 -8.69 3.90 8.90
N GLN A 131 -8.75 4.93 8.06
CA GLN A 131 -8.37 6.30 8.37
C GLN A 131 -9.48 7.26 7.90
N MET A 132 -10.00 8.06 8.82
CA MET A 132 -11.19 8.88 8.59
C MET A 132 -10.89 10.12 7.73
N PHE A 133 -9.76 10.78 7.96
CA PHE A 133 -9.40 12.05 7.33
C PHE A 133 -8.59 11.87 6.06
N ASN A 134 -8.25 10.63 5.67
CA ASN A 134 -7.35 10.32 4.56
C ASN A 134 -6.01 11.08 4.67
N CYS A 135 -5.58 11.35 5.90
CA CYS A 135 -4.32 12.02 6.19
C CYS A 135 -3.42 11.09 7.02
N PRO A 136 -2.72 10.14 6.37
CA PRO A 136 -2.02 9.04 7.03
C PRO A 136 -1.12 9.38 8.20
N ILE A 137 -0.47 10.54 8.16
CA ILE A 137 0.44 10.99 9.21
C ILE A 137 -0.31 11.49 10.46
N ALA A 138 -1.54 11.97 10.29
CA ALA A 138 -2.31 12.63 11.35
C ALA A 138 -3.13 11.65 12.21
N GLU A 139 -3.37 10.42 11.74
CA GLU A 139 -4.22 9.46 12.44
C GLU A 139 -3.68 8.02 12.37
N PRO A 140 -3.99 7.17 13.35
CA PRO A 140 -3.72 5.73 13.28
C PRO A 140 -4.44 5.07 12.10
N PHE A 141 -3.87 3.97 11.59
CA PHE A 141 -4.58 3.04 10.72
C PHE A 141 -5.09 1.90 11.60
N ALA A 142 -6.31 2.02 12.12
CA ALA A 142 -6.86 1.17 13.18
C ALA A 142 -8.35 0.89 13.00
#